data_AF-A0A0C3L601-F1
#
_entry.id   AF-A0A0C3L601-F1
#
_cell.length_a   1.000
_cell.length_b   1.000
_cell.length_c   1.000
_cell.angle_alpha   90.00
_cell.angle_beta   90.00
_cell.angle_gamma   90.00
#
_symmetry.space_group_name_H-M   'P 1'
#
loop_
_entity.id
_entity.type
_entity.pdbx_description
1 polymer ?
#
loop_
_entity_poly.entity_id
_entity_poly.type
_entity_poly.pdbx_seq_one_letter_code
_entity_poly.pdbx_strand_id
1 'polypeptide(L)'
;ARDLSARLPGATNANPLRGGLRIGKVDDEDDPDEDGDGQYFHYLTIWMFALNRTAVVTGDAWYNDQAMELAQTVLIGKFLINPESPRPRMFWKMSIDLSKPAVSSEGNLDPIDGYVVYKLLQKTNGGKGLEKELEALKKIVNAKWRDYSSTDPLDLGMTLWTAHLIKDDEGEEWAKAITRKAMACLRRLVDDKSYFERPTSRRLAFREFGTALGVRCLGHLAREWEVGRLADDITRDWETYGLVPEPTPEKKKAIQGSRLAELMPITQVMYASALVPGVFKKVGL
;
A
#
# COMPACT_ATOMS: atom_id res chain seq x y z
N ALA A 1 17.22 -17.44 -3.67
CA ALA A 1 16.65 -18.62 -2.99
C ALA A 1 16.21 -18.25 -1.58
N ARG A 2 15.26 -18.98 -0.98
CA ARG A 2 14.68 -18.65 0.34
C ARG A 2 15.70 -18.71 1.48
N ASP A 3 16.69 -19.57 1.34
CA ASP A 3 17.83 -19.78 2.24
C ASP A 3 18.99 -18.79 2.02
N LEU A 4 18.78 -17.75 1.20
CA LEU A 4 19.79 -16.75 0.83
C LEU A 4 21.01 -17.32 0.06
N SER A 5 20.95 -18.57 -0.40
CA SER A 5 22.06 -19.20 -1.16
C SER A 5 22.28 -18.59 -2.55
N ALA A 6 21.28 -17.91 -3.09
CA ALA A 6 21.33 -17.27 -4.40
C ALA A 6 20.49 -16.00 -4.45
N ARG A 7 20.90 -15.05 -5.30
CA ARG A 7 20.11 -13.86 -5.66
C ARG A 7 18.87 -14.26 -6.48
N LEU A 8 17.92 -13.33 -6.61
CA LEU A 8 16.82 -13.49 -7.57
C LEU A 8 17.38 -13.46 -9.01
N PRO A 9 16.78 -14.19 -9.96
CA PRO A 9 17.20 -14.14 -11.36
C PRO A 9 17.25 -12.69 -11.88
N GLY A 10 18.37 -12.31 -12.50
CA GLY A 10 18.60 -10.94 -13.00
C GLY A 10 19.28 -9.98 -12.01
N ALA A 11 19.26 -10.26 -10.71
CA ALA A 11 19.92 -9.43 -9.70
C ALA A 11 21.45 -9.66 -9.66
N THR A 12 22.19 -8.57 -9.44
CA THR A 12 23.66 -8.56 -9.37
C THR A 12 24.13 -7.79 -8.14
N ASN A 13 25.44 -7.78 -7.84
CA ASN A 13 25.97 -6.95 -6.75
C ASN A 13 25.79 -5.45 -7.03
N ALA A 14 25.96 -5.03 -8.29
CA ALA A 14 25.81 -3.64 -8.69
C ALA A 14 24.35 -3.20 -8.85
N ASN A 15 23.45 -4.14 -9.18
CA ASN A 15 22.03 -3.88 -9.43
C ASN A 15 21.22 -4.98 -8.69
N PRO A 16 21.04 -4.85 -7.37
CA PRO A 16 20.47 -5.91 -6.55
C PRO A 16 18.97 -6.10 -6.72
N LEU A 17 18.25 -5.15 -7.32
CA LEU A 17 16.80 -5.14 -7.48
C LEU A 17 16.32 -5.47 -8.90
N ARG A 18 17.24 -5.73 -9.83
CA ARG A 18 16.95 -6.24 -11.19
C ARG A 18 16.25 -7.60 -11.27
N GLY A 19 16.10 -8.29 -10.15
CA GLY A 19 15.25 -9.49 -10.04
C GLY A 19 13.93 -9.25 -9.30
N GLY A 20 13.61 -8.00 -8.96
CA GLY A 20 12.55 -7.65 -8.02
C GLY A 20 12.99 -7.72 -6.55
N LEU A 21 12.02 -7.78 -5.64
CA LEU A 21 12.23 -7.88 -4.20
C LEU A 21 11.23 -8.86 -3.58
N ARG A 22 11.64 -10.13 -3.43
CA ARG A 22 10.81 -11.18 -2.82
C ARG A 22 10.66 -10.93 -1.32
N ILE A 23 9.41 -10.83 -0.88
CA ILE A 23 9.01 -10.85 0.53
C ILE A 23 8.25 -12.16 0.72
N GLY A 24 9.02 -13.21 1.01
CA GLY A 24 8.53 -14.58 0.91
C GLY A 24 7.44 -14.92 1.91
N LYS A 25 6.63 -15.91 1.55
CA LYS A 25 5.61 -16.52 2.41
C LYS A 25 5.98 -17.95 2.71
N VAL A 26 5.29 -18.54 3.68
CA VAL A 26 5.58 -19.92 4.07
C VAL A 26 5.10 -20.89 3.00
N ASP A 27 3.88 -20.66 2.51
CA ASP A 27 3.20 -21.47 1.51
C ASP A 27 3.81 -21.26 0.11
N ASP A 28 3.67 -22.27 -0.75
CA ASP A 28 4.31 -22.30 -2.07
C ASP A 28 3.65 -21.36 -3.09
N GLU A 29 4.30 -21.10 -4.23
CA GLU A 29 3.84 -20.10 -5.19
C GLU A 29 2.46 -20.42 -5.81
N ASP A 30 2.18 -21.71 -5.96
CA ASP A 30 0.95 -22.29 -6.49
C ASP A 30 -0.06 -22.68 -5.40
N ASP A 31 0.06 -22.08 -4.22
CA ASP A 31 -0.91 -22.25 -3.14
C ASP A 31 -2.35 -22.01 -3.64
N PRO A 32 -3.30 -22.93 -3.34
CA PRO A 32 -4.68 -22.84 -3.84
C PRO A 32 -5.45 -21.59 -3.40
N ASP A 33 -5.08 -20.98 -2.27
CA ASP A 33 -5.70 -19.74 -1.79
C ASP A 33 -5.13 -18.49 -2.50
N GLU A 34 -4.28 -18.69 -3.51
CA GLU A 34 -3.58 -17.67 -4.30
C GLU A 34 -2.63 -16.80 -3.47
N ASP A 35 -2.49 -17.06 -2.17
CA ASP A 35 -1.78 -16.23 -1.20
C ASP A 35 -0.44 -16.79 -0.71
N GLY A 36 0.13 -17.80 -1.40
CA GLY A 36 1.47 -18.32 -1.12
C GLY A 36 2.62 -17.50 -1.73
N ASP A 37 3.84 -18.00 -1.80
CA ASP A 37 5.01 -17.20 -2.19
C ASP A 37 4.92 -16.57 -3.60
N GLY A 38 5.79 -15.60 -3.86
CA GLY A 38 5.81 -14.85 -5.10
C GLY A 38 6.28 -13.42 -4.89
N GLN A 39 6.14 -12.61 -5.92
CA GLN A 39 6.29 -11.17 -5.81
C GLN A 39 4.92 -10.51 -5.96
N TYR A 40 4.63 -9.59 -5.04
CA TYR A 40 3.34 -8.91 -4.94
C TYR A 40 3.53 -7.43 -5.27
N PHE A 41 2.76 -6.90 -6.22
CA PHE A 41 3.00 -5.54 -6.69
C PHE A 41 2.83 -4.49 -5.59
N HIS A 42 1.79 -4.64 -4.75
CA HIS A 42 1.59 -3.72 -3.62
C HIS A 42 2.75 -3.77 -2.60
N TYR A 43 3.34 -4.94 -2.32
CA TYR A 43 4.48 -5.02 -1.40
C TYR A 43 5.70 -4.29 -1.97
N LEU A 44 5.98 -4.50 -3.26
CA LEU A 44 7.06 -3.81 -3.96
C LEU A 44 6.84 -2.29 -3.95
N THR A 45 5.60 -1.86 -4.16
CA THR A 45 5.22 -0.44 -4.17
C THR A 45 5.43 0.23 -2.81
N ILE A 46 5.12 -0.45 -1.70
CA ILE A 46 5.42 0.06 -0.34
C ILE A 46 6.93 0.13 -0.09
N TRP A 47 7.72 -0.84 -0.56
CA TRP A 47 9.18 -0.78 -0.46
C TRP A 47 9.79 0.35 -1.28
N MET A 48 9.31 0.56 -2.51
CA MET A 48 9.70 1.72 -3.34
C MET A 48 9.40 3.03 -2.60
N PHE A 49 8.22 3.14 -1.99
CA PHE A 49 7.86 4.30 -1.18
C PHE A 49 8.83 4.49 -0.01
N ALA A 50 9.11 3.44 0.76
CA ALA A 50 10.01 3.51 1.91
C ALA A 50 11.44 3.93 1.51
N LEU A 51 11.98 3.36 0.44
CA LEU A 51 13.28 3.73 -0.13
C LEU A 51 13.30 5.20 -0.57
N ASN A 52 12.27 5.65 -1.28
CA ASN A 52 12.14 7.03 -1.70
C ASN A 52 12.04 8.01 -0.52
N ARG A 53 11.25 7.69 0.51
CA ARG A 53 11.17 8.50 1.72
C ARG A 53 12.51 8.55 2.45
N THR A 54 13.26 7.45 2.46
CA THR A 54 14.62 7.41 3.02
C THR A 54 15.52 8.37 2.26
N ALA A 55 15.53 8.33 0.92
CA ALA A 55 16.31 9.27 0.10
C ALA A 55 16.00 10.74 0.41
N VAL A 56 14.71 11.07 0.55
CA VAL A 56 14.26 12.44 0.86
C VAL A 56 14.74 12.89 2.24
N VAL A 57 14.66 12.02 3.25
CA VAL A 57 15.03 12.35 4.63
C VAL A 57 16.55 12.42 4.83
N THR A 58 17.30 11.53 4.20
CA THR A 58 18.77 11.45 4.37
C THR A 58 19.53 12.33 3.38
N GLY A 59 18.92 12.69 2.25
CA GLY A 59 19.60 13.32 1.12
C GLY A 59 20.44 12.34 0.29
N ASP A 60 20.42 11.05 0.60
CA ASP A 60 21.19 10.03 -0.12
C ASP A 60 20.38 9.49 -1.30
N ALA A 61 20.78 9.87 -2.51
CA ALA A 61 20.14 9.49 -3.75
C ALA A 61 20.13 7.97 -3.99
N TRP A 62 21.08 7.23 -3.40
CA TRP A 62 21.21 5.78 -3.57
C TRP A 62 19.88 5.05 -3.31
N TYR A 63 19.14 5.45 -2.27
CA TYR A 63 17.87 4.82 -1.94
C TYR A 63 16.80 5.03 -3.03
N ASN A 64 16.73 6.22 -3.62
CA ASN A 64 15.79 6.45 -4.71
C ASN A 64 16.23 5.74 -6.00
N ASP A 65 17.54 5.65 -6.24
CA ASP A 65 18.08 4.90 -7.39
C ASP A 65 17.69 3.42 -7.28
N GLN A 66 17.74 2.83 -6.08
CA GLN A 66 17.23 1.47 -5.84
C GLN A 66 15.72 1.36 -6.12
N ALA A 67 14.92 2.33 -5.68
CA ALA A 67 13.49 2.33 -5.95
C ALA A 67 13.18 2.45 -7.46
N MET A 68 13.93 3.28 -8.19
CA MET A 68 13.84 3.45 -9.64
C MET A 68 14.20 2.15 -10.38
N GLU A 69 15.29 1.50 -10.00
CA GLU A 69 15.70 0.20 -10.57
C GLU A 69 14.60 -0.85 -10.36
N LEU A 70 14.04 -0.93 -9.15
CA LEU A 70 12.96 -1.86 -8.86
C LEU A 70 11.73 -1.56 -9.72
N ALA A 71 11.33 -0.30 -9.83
CA ALA A 71 10.17 0.13 -10.62
C ALA A 71 10.30 -0.24 -12.11
N GLN A 72 11.45 0.07 -12.72
CA GLN A 72 11.76 -0.25 -14.11
C GLN A 72 11.82 -1.76 -14.35
N THR A 73 12.24 -2.53 -13.35
CA THR A 73 12.38 -3.99 -13.45
C THR A 73 11.04 -4.70 -13.44
N VAL A 74 10.11 -4.27 -12.57
CA VAL A 74 8.97 -5.12 -12.20
C VAL A 74 7.68 -4.75 -12.94
N LEU A 75 7.53 -3.55 -13.49
CA LEU A 75 6.25 -3.19 -14.11
C LEU A 75 6.09 -3.74 -15.53
N ILE A 76 6.82 -3.15 -16.49
CA ILE A 76 6.56 -3.38 -17.92
C ILE A 76 7.06 -4.77 -18.35
N GLY A 77 6.17 -5.53 -18.99
CA GLY A 77 6.44 -6.90 -19.43
C GLY A 77 6.37 -7.93 -18.32
N LYS A 78 6.02 -7.51 -17.09
CA LYS A 78 5.97 -8.32 -15.88
C LYS A 78 4.60 -8.16 -15.21
N PHE A 79 4.48 -7.30 -14.19
CA PHE A 79 3.18 -7.02 -13.56
C PHE A 79 2.20 -6.33 -14.51
N LEU A 80 2.67 -5.67 -15.57
CA LEU A 80 1.83 -5.02 -16.58
C LEU A 80 2.24 -5.47 -17.99
N ILE A 81 1.27 -5.98 -18.74
CA ILE A 81 1.44 -6.41 -20.14
C ILE A 81 0.62 -5.53 -21.10
N ASN A 82 1.09 -5.48 -22.35
CA ASN A 82 0.51 -4.65 -23.42
C ASN A 82 0.39 -3.16 -23.04
N PRO A 83 1.49 -2.49 -22.61
CA PRO A 83 1.45 -1.10 -22.12
C PRO A 83 0.96 -0.07 -23.17
N GLU A 84 1.14 -0.40 -24.45
CA GLU A 84 0.69 0.43 -25.57
C GLU A 84 -0.83 0.30 -25.83
N SER A 85 -1.49 -0.73 -25.26
CA SER A 85 -2.94 -0.91 -25.37
C SER A 85 -3.69 0.24 -24.69
N PRO A 86 -4.86 0.65 -25.20
CA PRO A 86 -5.77 1.54 -24.47
C PRO A 86 -6.22 0.97 -23.11
N ARG A 87 -6.16 -0.36 -22.96
CA ARG A 87 -6.44 -1.09 -21.73
C ARG A 87 -5.30 -2.07 -21.46
N PRO A 88 -4.20 -1.63 -20.85
CA PRO A 88 -3.15 -2.54 -20.39
C PRO A 88 -3.71 -3.50 -19.34
N ARG A 89 -3.12 -4.69 -19.22
CA ARG A 89 -3.53 -5.67 -18.21
C ARG A 89 -2.48 -5.73 -17.12
N MET A 90 -2.92 -5.65 -15.87
CA MET A 90 -2.06 -5.75 -14.71
C MET A 90 -2.39 -7.00 -13.88
N PHE A 91 -1.37 -7.54 -13.21
CA PHE A 91 -1.45 -8.65 -12.27
C PHE A 91 -1.08 -8.14 -10.88
N TRP A 92 -1.68 -8.70 -9.83
CA TRP A 92 -1.27 -8.34 -8.45
C TRP A 92 -0.14 -9.23 -7.91
N LYS A 93 0.00 -10.44 -8.45
CA LYS A 93 1.00 -11.43 -8.01
C LYS A 93 1.68 -12.13 -9.19
N MET A 94 3.01 -12.11 -9.18
CA MET A 94 3.90 -12.81 -10.11
C MET A 94 4.66 -13.92 -9.39
N SER A 95 5.20 -14.87 -10.14
CA SER A 95 6.16 -15.83 -9.59
C SER A 95 7.41 -15.13 -9.01
N ILE A 96 8.14 -15.82 -8.14
CA ILE A 96 9.38 -15.41 -7.48
C ILE A 96 10.40 -14.88 -8.49
N ASP A 97 10.51 -15.54 -9.64
CA ASP A 97 11.44 -15.17 -10.73
C ASP A 97 10.85 -14.16 -11.72
N LEU A 98 9.62 -13.69 -11.49
CA LEU A 98 8.86 -12.81 -12.37
C LEU A 98 8.65 -13.37 -13.80
N SER A 99 8.75 -14.68 -14.00
CA SER A 99 8.61 -15.29 -15.33
C SER A 99 7.15 -15.39 -15.78
N LYS A 100 6.20 -15.52 -14.85
CA LYS A 100 4.77 -15.68 -15.16
C LYS A 100 3.87 -15.06 -14.08
N PRO A 101 2.64 -14.67 -14.42
CA PRO A 101 1.61 -14.35 -13.43
C PRO A 101 1.34 -15.59 -12.57
N ALA A 102 1.46 -15.43 -11.25
CA ALA A 102 1.00 -16.46 -10.31
C ALA A 102 -0.52 -16.37 -10.16
N VAL A 103 -1.07 -15.17 -10.25
CA VAL A 103 -2.51 -14.92 -10.22
C VAL A 103 -2.91 -14.01 -11.36
N SER A 104 -4.01 -14.35 -12.03
CA SER A 104 -4.41 -13.71 -13.29
C SER A 104 -5.26 -12.44 -13.12
N SER A 105 -5.70 -12.17 -11.89
CA SER A 105 -6.51 -11.00 -11.53
C SER A 105 -5.63 -9.77 -11.26
N GLU A 106 -6.29 -8.62 -11.17
CA GLU A 106 -5.67 -7.32 -10.89
C GLU A 106 -6.03 -6.89 -9.46
N GLY A 107 -5.07 -6.34 -8.73
CA GLY A 107 -5.30 -5.78 -7.40
C GLY A 107 -6.10 -4.49 -7.51
N ASN A 108 -7.02 -4.25 -6.57
CA ASN A 108 -7.90 -3.08 -6.66
C ASN A 108 -7.10 -1.77 -6.67
N LEU A 109 -6.23 -1.58 -5.67
CA LEU A 109 -5.42 -0.38 -5.50
C LEU A 109 -4.06 -0.44 -6.20
N ASP A 110 -3.58 -1.61 -6.60
CA ASP A 110 -2.25 -1.77 -7.21
C ASP A 110 -1.94 -0.76 -8.32
N PRO A 111 -2.84 -0.47 -9.30
CA PRO A 111 -2.54 0.55 -10.32
C PRO A 111 -2.50 1.98 -9.77
N ILE A 112 -3.33 2.28 -8.75
CA ILE A 112 -3.42 3.60 -8.12
C ILE A 112 -2.17 3.85 -7.27
N ASP A 113 -1.82 2.90 -6.40
CA ASP A 113 -0.61 2.93 -5.58
C ASP A 113 0.64 3.00 -6.46
N GLY A 114 0.71 2.14 -7.48
CA GLY A 114 1.80 2.14 -8.46
C GLY A 114 1.96 3.49 -9.13
N TYR A 115 0.88 4.07 -9.66
CA TYR A 115 0.96 5.36 -10.33
C TYR A 115 1.50 6.47 -9.42
N VAL A 116 0.95 6.57 -8.20
CA VAL A 116 1.37 7.60 -7.24
C VAL A 116 2.81 7.42 -6.81
N VAL A 117 3.21 6.20 -6.45
CA VAL A 117 4.59 5.94 -6.01
C VAL A 117 5.57 6.19 -7.15
N TYR A 118 5.29 5.73 -8.37
CA TYR A 118 6.17 5.94 -9.52
C TYR A 118 6.33 7.44 -9.82
N LYS A 119 5.26 8.23 -9.64
CA LYS A 119 5.33 9.70 -9.78
C LYS A 119 6.23 10.32 -8.71
N LEU A 120 6.20 9.83 -7.48
CA LEU A 120 7.11 10.27 -6.41
C LEU A 120 8.57 9.91 -6.71
N LEU A 121 8.82 8.69 -7.20
CA LEU A 121 10.16 8.23 -7.59
C LEU A 121 10.73 9.12 -8.70
N GLN A 122 9.94 9.32 -9.78
CA GLN A 122 10.34 10.13 -10.92
C GLN A 122 10.61 11.58 -10.49
N LYS A 123 9.74 12.16 -9.66
CA LYS A 123 9.93 13.53 -9.12
C LYS A 123 11.23 13.65 -8.34
N THR A 124 11.55 12.67 -7.51
CA THR A 124 12.80 12.63 -6.72
C THR A 124 14.02 12.42 -7.62
N ASN A 125 13.85 11.75 -8.77
CA ASN A 125 14.86 11.56 -9.80
C ASN A 125 14.93 12.72 -10.84
N GLY A 126 14.57 13.94 -10.45
CA GLY A 126 14.64 15.10 -11.34
C GLY A 126 13.62 15.10 -12.50
N GLY A 127 12.52 14.37 -12.35
CA GLY A 127 11.39 14.39 -13.29
C GLY A 127 11.52 13.46 -14.50
N LYS A 128 12.43 12.49 -14.48
CA LYS A 128 12.65 11.57 -15.62
C LYS A 128 12.85 10.09 -15.25
N GLY A 129 12.63 9.20 -16.22
CA GLY A 129 13.03 7.79 -16.16
C GLY A 129 11.93 6.77 -15.85
N LEU A 130 10.68 7.20 -15.77
CA LEU A 130 9.49 6.34 -15.57
C LEU A 130 8.31 6.76 -16.47
N GLU A 131 8.58 7.48 -17.55
CA GLU A 131 7.55 8.08 -18.41
C GLU A 131 6.61 7.02 -18.99
N LYS A 132 7.17 5.90 -19.46
CA LYS A 132 6.40 4.80 -20.07
C LYS A 132 5.55 4.07 -19.05
N GLU A 133 6.13 3.81 -17.88
CA GLU A 133 5.48 3.18 -16.73
C GLU A 133 4.28 4.02 -16.28
N LEU A 134 4.49 5.33 -16.12
CA LEU A 134 3.45 6.26 -15.72
C LEU A 134 2.35 6.42 -16.76
N GLU A 135 2.69 6.47 -18.05
CA GLU A 135 1.69 6.49 -19.11
C GLU A 135 0.81 5.24 -19.09
N ALA A 136 1.42 4.05 -18.94
CA ALA A 136 0.70 2.78 -18.87
C ALA A 136 -0.21 2.70 -17.64
N LEU A 137 0.31 3.04 -16.45
CA LEU A 137 -0.47 3.06 -15.22
C LEU A 137 -1.61 4.08 -15.28
N LYS A 138 -1.39 5.26 -15.88
CA LYS A 138 -2.41 6.30 -16.01
C LYS A 138 -3.61 5.84 -16.83
N LYS A 139 -3.41 4.99 -17.85
CA LYS A 139 -4.51 4.38 -18.63
C LYS A 139 -5.44 3.56 -17.72
N ILE A 140 -4.86 2.74 -16.84
CA ILE A 140 -5.61 1.90 -15.88
C ILE A 140 -6.28 2.77 -14.82
N VAL A 141 -5.55 3.71 -14.21
CA VAL A 141 -6.09 4.63 -13.19
C VAL A 141 -7.29 5.39 -13.74
N ASN A 142 -7.18 5.95 -14.95
CA ASN A 142 -8.27 6.65 -15.62
C ASN A 142 -9.52 5.77 -15.79
N ALA A 143 -9.37 4.49 -16.12
CA ALA A 143 -10.51 3.59 -16.20
C ALA A 143 -11.15 3.33 -14.81
N LYS A 144 -10.34 3.18 -13.76
CA LYS A 144 -10.81 2.72 -12.45
C LYS A 144 -11.42 3.79 -11.55
N TRP A 145 -10.81 4.98 -11.45
CA TRP A 145 -11.16 5.93 -10.38
C TRP A 145 -12.61 6.43 -10.44
N ARG A 146 -13.21 6.44 -11.65
CA ARG A 146 -14.56 6.98 -11.90
C ARG A 146 -15.64 6.17 -11.19
N ASP A 147 -15.47 4.86 -11.14
CA ASP A 147 -16.43 3.92 -10.54
C ASP A 147 -15.99 3.43 -9.16
N TYR A 148 -14.91 4.01 -8.61
CA TYR A 148 -14.40 3.64 -7.29
C TYR A 148 -15.47 3.79 -6.21
N SER A 149 -15.68 2.69 -5.47
CA SER A 149 -16.49 2.56 -4.27
C SER A 149 -15.96 1.37 -3.48
N SER A 150 -16.03 1.44 -2.15
CA SER A 150 -15.53 0.38 -1.28
C SER A 150 -16.29 0.37 0.05
N THR A 151 -16.49 -0.82 0.61
CA THR A 151 -16.98 -1.02 1.99
C THR A 151 -15.88 -1.55 2.90
N ASP A 152 -14.66 -1.64 2.37
CA ASP A 152 -13.49 -2.12 3.07
C ASP A 152 -12.74 -0.95 3.72
N PRO A 153 -12.64 -0.90 5.07
CA PRO A 153 -11.96 0.21 5.77
C PRO A 153 -10.47 0.32 5.45
N LEU A 154 -9.78 -0.79 5.16
CA LEU A 154 -8.36 -0.74 4.79
C LEU A 154 -8.21 -0.12 3.41
N ASP A 155 -8.96 -0.62 2.43
CA ASP A 155 -8.96 -0.10 1.05
C ASP A 155 -9.28 1.40 1.02
N LEU A 156 -10.28 1.84 1.79
CA LEU A 156 -10.62 3.26 1.93
C LEU A 156 -9.46 4.05 2.55
N GLY A 157 -8.90 3.58 3.67
CA GLY A 157 -7.77 4.23 4.33
C GLY A 157 -6.55 4.38 3.43
N MET A 158 -6.17 3.30 2.77
CA MET A 158 -5.03 3.29 1.85
C MET A 158 -5.31 4.16 0.62
N THR A 159 -6.54 4.21 0.11
CA THR A 159 -6.91 5.16 -0.96
C THR A 159 -6.73 6.62 -0.54
N LEU A 160 -7.16 6.99 0.68
CA LEU A 160 -6.97 8.35 1.21
C LEU A 160 -5.49 8.67 1.36
N TRP A 161 -4.69 7.74 1.89
CA TRP A 161 -3.24 7.90 1.98
C TRP A 161 -2.57 7.97 0.62
N THR A 162 -2.91 7.14 -0.36
CA THR A 162 -2.24 7.20 -1.66
C THR A 162 -2.59 8.49 -2.39
N ALA A 163 -3.89 8.83 -2.48
CA ALA A 163 -4.33 9.99 -3.25
C ALA A 163 -3.85 11.33 -2.66
N HIS A 164 -3.71 11.45 -1.33
CA HIS A 164 -3.30 12.74 -0.72
C HIS A 164 -1.91 13.21 -1.15
N LEU A 165 -1.04 12.30 -1.59
CA LEU A 165 0.34 12.61 -1.98
C LEU A 165 0.38 13.50 -3.23
N ILE A 166 -0.58 13.34 -4.15
CA ILE A 166 -0.60 14.02 -5.45
C ILE A 166 -1.90 14.80 -5.74
N LYS A 167 -2.88 14.82 -4.84
CA LYS A 167 -4.19 15.48 -5.06
C LYS A 167 -4.14 16.97 -5.42
N ASP A 168 -3.02 17.63 -5.11
CA ASP A 168 -2.79 19.06 -5.34
C ASP A 168 -1.81 19.30 -6.49
N ASP A 169 -1.35 18.25 -7.16
CA ASP A 169 -0.47 18.34 -8.33
C ASP A 169 -1.32 18.63 -9.58
N GLU A 170 -0.79 19.45 -10.51
CA GLU A 170 -1.45 19.78 -11.77
C GLU A 170 -1.69 18.51 -12.63
N GLY A 171 -2.89 18.39 -13.22
CA GLY A 171 -3.29 17.22 -14.02
C GLY A 171 -3.68 15.96 -13.23
N GLU A 172 -3.78 16.08 -11.90
CA GLU A 172 -4.15 14.99 -10.98
C GLU A 172 -5.53 15.18 -10.32
N GLU A 173 -6.47 15.81 -11.03
CA GLU A 173 -7.82 16.10 -10.53
C GLU A 173 -8.58 14.82 -10.12
N TRP A 174 -8.25 13.69 -10.73
CA TRP A 174 -8.79 12.38 -10.36
C TRP A 174 -8.42 11.98 -8.93
N ALA A 175 -7.22 12.35 -8.44
CA ALA A 175 -6.79 12.03 -7.08
C ALA A 175 -7.63 12.80 -6.05
N LYS A 176 -7.99 14.05 -6.36
CA LYS A 176 -8.97 14.81 -5.57
C LYS A 176 -10.36 14.20 -5.63
N ALA A 177 -10.79 13.72 -6.81
CA ALA A 177 -12.09 13.09 -7.00
C ALA A 177 -12.22 11.75 -6.26
N ILE A 178 -11.23 10.85 -6.36
CA ILE A 178 -11.23 9.57 -5.66
C ILE A 178 -11.13 9.76 -4.14
N THR A 179 -10.38 10.77 -3.67
CA THR A 179 -10.36 11.16 -2.24
C THR A 179 -11.78 11.47 -1.75
N ARG A 180 -12.56 12.27 -2.49
CA ARG A 180 -13.96 12.57 -2.12
C ARG A 180 -14.85 11.32 -2.12
N LYS A 181 -14.68 10.42 -3.08
CA LYS A 181 -15.43 9.15 -3.14
C LYS A 181 -15.11 8.24 -1.96
N ALA A 182 -13.83 8.07 -1.63
CA ALA A 182 -13.38 7.30 -0.48
C ALA A 182 -13.89 7.91 0.83
N MET A 183 -13.83 9.24 0.99
CA MET A 183 -14.42 9.93 2.16
C MET A 183 -15.93 9.69 2.27
N ALA A 184 -16.67 9.75 1.17
CA ALA A 184 -18.11 9.48 1.17
C ALA A 184 -18.43 8.02 1.55
N CYS A 185 -17.64 7.06 1.08
CA CYS A 185 -17.79 5.65 1.46
C CYS A 185 -17.44 5.43 2.94
N LEU A 186 -16.38 6.07 3.43
CA LEU A 186 -15.98 5.98 4.83
C LEU A 186 -17.03 6.58 5.76
N ARG A 187 -17.60 7.73 5.38
CA ARG A 187 -18.72 8.35 6.08
C ARG A 187 -19.92 7.40 6.16
N ARG A 188 -20.27 6.73 5.07
CA ARG A 188 -21.35 5.72 5.07
C ARG A 188 -21.07 4.57 6.05
N LEU A 189 -19.83 4.08 6.15
CA LEU A 189 -19.47 3.04 7.12
C LEU A 189 -19.65 3.49 8.58
N VAL A 190 -19.42 4.77 8.86
CA VAL A 190 -19.66 5.39 10.18
C VAL A 190 -21.15 5.57 10.42
N ASP A 191 -21.86 6.21 9.48
CA ASP A 191 -23.28 6.57 9.61
C ASP A 191 -24.19 5.33 9.70
N ASP A 192 -23.94 4.32 8.87
CA ASP A 192 -24.73 3.08 8.87
C ASP A 192 -24.40 2.16 10.05
N LYS A 193 -23.40 2.52 10.87
CA LYS A 193 -22.92 1.73 12.02
C LYS A 193 -22.55 0.29 11.64
N SER A 194 -22.27 0.09 10.35
CA SER A 194 -22.23 -1.23 9.73
C SER A 194 -20.93 -1.96 10.02
N TYR A 195 -19.86 -1.23 10.37
CA TYR A 195 -18.53 -1.78 10.64
C TYR A 195 -17.99 -1.39 12.03
N PHE A 196 -17.82 -0.10 12.31
CA PHE A 196 -17.11 0.37 13.50
C PHE A 196 -17.88 0.14 14.82
N GLU A 197 -19.19 -0.11 14.80
CA GLU A 197 -19.93 -0.47 16.03
C GLU A 197 -19.91 -1.96 16.35
N ARG A 198 -19.32 -2.80 15.49
CA ARG A 198 -19.15 -4.22 15.80
C ARG A 198 -18.16 -4.39 16.96
N PRO A 199 -18.31 -5.46 17.77
CA PRO A 199 -17.35 -5.75 18.83
C PRO A 199 -15.92 -5.80 18.27
N THR A 200 -14.96 -5.16 18.94
CA THR A 200 -13.55 -5.07 18.51
C THR A 200 -12.94 -6.44 18.22
N SER A 201 -13.36 -7.49 18.94
CA SER A 201 -12.94 -8.88 18.71
C SER A 201 -13.36 -9.47 17.35
N ARG A 202 -14.30 -8.84 16.64
CA ARG A 202 -14.76 -9.22 15.29
C ARG A 202 -14.21 -8.30 14.19
N ARG A 203 -13.35 -7.34 14.55
CA ARG A 203 -12.69 -6.41 13.64
C ARG A 203 -11.21 -6.80 13.51
N LEU A 204 -10.49 -6.18 12.57
CA LEU A 204 -9.07 -6.45 12.35
C LEU A 204 -8.25 -5.17 12.51
N ALA A 205 -7.36 -5.16 13.51
CA ALA A 205 -6.65 -3.96 13.95
C ALA A 205 -5.85 -3.27 12.85
N PHE A 206 -4.99 -4.02 12.14
CA PHE A 206 -4.17 -3.46 11.06
C PHE A 206 -4.99 -2.78 9.96
N ARG A 207 -6.22 -3.26 9.71
CA ARG A 207 -7.12 -2.71 8.69
C ARG A 207 -7.64 -1.34 9.10
N GLU A 208 -8.08 -1.22 10.34
CA GLU A 208 -8.55 0.05 10.89
C GLU A 208 -7.41 1.05 11.09
N PHE A 209 -6.21 0.58 11.44
CA PHE A 209 -5.05 1.47 11.47
C PHE A 209 -4.70 2.02 10.09
N GLY A 210 -4.93 1.28 9.00
CA GLY A 210 -4.87 1.82 7.64
C GLY A 210 -5.86 2.96 7.41
N THR A 211 -7.09 2.82 7.91
CA THR A 211 -8.09 3.91 7.91
C THR A 211 -7.60 5.12 8.71
N ALA A 212 -7.14 4.92 9.93
CA ALA A 212 -6.66 5.98 10.80
C ALA A 212 -5.46 6.73 10.18
N LEU A 213 -4.52 6.00 9.57
CA LEU A 213 -3.40 6.55 8.82
C LEU A 213 -3.88 7.45 7.67
N GLY A 214 -4.76 6.93 6.80
CA GLY A 214 -5.28 7.68 5.65
C GLY A 214 -5.99 8.97 6.06
N VAL A 215 -6.87 8.88 7.06
CA VAL A 215 -7.58 10.04 7.63
C VAL A 215 -6.59 11.08 8.17
N ARG A 216 -5.59 10.66 8.95
CA ARG A 216 -4.59 11.59 9.52
C ARG A 216 -3.70 12.23 8.46
N CYS A 217 -3.45 11.54 7.34
CA CYS A 217 -2.69 12.08 6.20
C CYS A 217 -3.45 13.17 5.43
N LEU A 218 -4.79 13.18 5.46
CA LEU A 218 -5.59 14.26 4.88
C LEU A 218 -5.51 15.58 5.67
N GLY A 219 -5.05 15.53 6.92
CA GLY A 219 -4.88 16.70 7.77
C GLY A 219 -6.18 17.48 7.93
N HIS A 220 -6.16 18.77 7.58
CA HIS A 220 -7.32 19.65 7.76
C HIS A 220 -8.54 19.26 6.90
N LEU A 221 -8.36 18.50 5.82
CA LEU A 221 -9.48 18.02 4.99
C LEU A 221 -10.31 16.94 5.68
N ALA A 222 -9.75 16.26 6.68
CA ALA A 222 -10.48 15.31 7.51
C ALA A 222 -11.21 15.98 8.69
N ARG A 223 -11.19 17.32 8.81
CA ARG A 223 -11.84 18.05 9.93
C ARG A 223 -13.37 18.01 9.91
N GLU A 224 -14.00 17.32 8.95
CA GLU A 224 -15.39 16.91 9.13
C GLU A 224 -15.48 16.13 10.44
N TRP A 225 -16.34 16.60 11.34
CA TRP A 225 -16.39 16.19 12.76
C TRP A 225 -16.39 14.67 12.94
N GLU A 226 -17.10 13.93 12.08
CA GLU A 226 -17.23 12.46 12.15
C GLU A 226 -15.98 11.72 11.68
N VAL A 227 -15.39 12.12 10.55
CA VAL A 227 -14.20 11.43 10.00
C VAL A 227 -12.93 11.79 10.76
N GLY A 228 -12.82 13.04 11.23
CA GLY A 228 -11.67 13.49 12.01
C GLY A 228 -11.53 12.75 13.33
N ARG A 229 -12.65 12.47 14.02
CA ARG A 229 -12.64 11.66 15.25
C ARG A 229 -12.38 10.17 15.00
N LEU A 230 -12.78 9.65 13.84
CA LEU A 230 -12.68 8.22 13.55
C LEU A 230 -11.27 7.66 13.75
N ALA A 231 -10.23 8.38 13.32
CA ALA A 231 -8.85 7.93 13.50
C ALA A 231 -8.43 7.82 14.97
N ASP A 232 -8.90 8.75 15.80
CA ASP A 232 -8.62 8.78 17.25
C ASP A 232 -9.44 7.71 17.98
N ASP A 233 -10.70 7.54 17.58
CA ASP A 233 -11.59 6.48 18.08
C ASP A 233 -11.02 5.09 17.78
N ILE A 234 -10.58 4.83 16.55
CA ILE A 234 -9.90 3.57 16.18
C ILE A 234 -8.69 3.33 17.07
N THR A 235 -7.81 4.32 17.24
CA THR A 235 -6.57 4.16 18.02
C THR A 235 -6.92 3.78 19.47
N ARG A 236 -7.83 4.56 20.08
CA ARG A 236 -8.30 4.37 21.44
C ARG A 236 -9.03 3.05 21.65
N ASP A 237 -9.85 2.61 20.70
CA ASP A 237 -10.57 1.34 20.76
C ASP A 237 -9.60 0.16 20.89
N TRP A 238 -8.53 0.14 20.09
CA TRP A 238 -7.56 -0.95 20.08
C TRP A 238 -6.59 -0.91 21.27
N GLU A 239 -6.25 0.29 21.75
CA GLU A 239 -5.55 0.49 23.03
C GLU A 239 -6.39 -0.03 24.20
N THR A 240 -7.67 0.35 24.26
CA THR A 240 -8.62 -0.10 25.31
C THR A 240 -8.87 -1.60 25.23
N TYR A 241 -8.92 -2.16 24.02
CA TYR A 241 -9.00 -3.59 23.81
C TYR A 241 -7.72 -4.32 24.28
N GLY A 242 -6.61 -3.61 24.47
CA GLY A 242 -5.38 -4.13 25.04
C GLY A 242 -4.53 -4.94 24.08
N LEU A 243 -4.62 -4.66 22.77
CA LEU A 243 -3.82 -5.32 21.72
C LEU A 243 -2.57 -4.51 21.33
N VAL A 244 -2.60 -3.19 21.52
CA VAL A 244 -1.52 -2.24 21.21
C VAL A 244 -1.37 -1.23 22.37
N PRO A 245 -0.19 -0.58 22.54
CA PRO A 245 1.04 -0.73 21.77
C PRO A 245 1.70 -2.11 21.91
N GLU A 246 1.59 -2.71 23.09
CA GLU A 246 1.88 -4.12 23.33
C GLU A 246 0.62 -4.83 23.83
N PRO A 247 0.39 -6.10 23.45
CA PRO A 247 -0.71 -6.86 24.01
C PRO A 247 -0.58 -6.99 25.53
N THR A 248 -1.67 -6.69 26.24
CA THR A 248 -1.79 -6.99 27.69
C THR A 248 -1.50 -8.48 27.97
N PRO A 249 -1.06 -8.87 29.18
CA PRO A 249 -0.81 -10.28 29.51
C PRO A 249 -2.00 -11.19 29.18
N GLU A 250 -3.23 -10.72 29.46
CA GLU A 250 -4.47 -11.41 29.17
C GLU A 250 -4.68 -11.58 27.66
N LYS A 251 -4.46 -10.52 26.86
CA LYS A 251 -4.57 -10.60 25.40
C LYS A 251 -3.48 -11.45 24.78
N LYS A 252 -2.24 -11.33 25.24
CA LYS A 252 -1.11 -12.14 24.77
C LYS A 252 -1.40 -13.62 24.94
N LYS A 253 -1.95 -14.02 26.10
CA LYS A 253 -2.40 -15.40 26.34
C LYS A 253 -3.59 -15.77 25.45
N ALA A 254 -4.57 -14.88 25.30
CA ALA A 254 -5.79 -15.16 24.53
C ALA A 254 -5.54 -15.35 23.01
N ILE A 255 -4.55 -14.66 22.44
CA ILE A 255 -4.25 -14.75 21.00
C ILE A 255 -3.18 -15.80 20.68
N GLN A 256 -2.55 -16.43 21.66
CA GLN A 256 -1.45 -17.37 21.45
C GLN A 256 -1.89 -18.53 20.53
N GLY A 257 -1.12 -18.77 19.46
CA GLY A 257 -1.43 -19.82 18.48
C GLY A 257 -2.62 -19.51 17.56
N SER A 258 -3.16 -18.30 17.59
CA SER A 258 -4.24 -17.87 16.70
C SER A 258 -3.72 -17.05 15.52
N ARG A 259 -4.56 -16.90 14.47
CA ARG A 259 -4.29 -16.00 13.35
C ARG A 259 -4.03 -14.55 13.78
N LEU A 260 -4.59 -14.10 14.90
CA LEU A 260 -4.31 -12.75 15.43
C LEU A 260 -2.85 -12.62 15.89
N ALA A 261 -2.23 -13.68 16.42
CA ALA A 261 -0.81 -13.66 16.77
C ALA A 261 0.08 -13.49 15.53
N GLU A 262 -0.27 -14.15 14.42
CA GLU A 262 0.44 -14.02 13.14
C GLU A 262 0.32 -12.62 12.54
N LEU A 263 -0.79 -11.92 12.81
CA LEU A 263 -1.04 -10.55 12.35
C LEU A 263 -0.44 -9.48 13.27
N MET A 264 0.17 -9.83 14.41
CA MET A 264 0.73 -8.85 15.33
C MET A 264 1.83 -7.97 14.72
N PRO A 265 2.79 -8.49 13.92
CA PRO A 265 3.82 -7.65 13.32
C PRO A 265 3.25 -6.53 12.45
N ILE A 266 2.32 -6.84 11.53
CA ILE A 266 1.66 -5.83 10.70
C ILE A 266 0.78 -4.91 11.54
N THR A 267 0.12 -5.43 12.57
CA THR A 267 -0.70 -4.64 13.50
C THR A 267 0.13 -3.57 14.21
N GLN A 268 1.32 -3.91 14.71
CA GLN A 268 2.22 -2.98 15.38
C GLN A 268 2.77 -1.91 14.43
N VAL A 269 3.20 -2.31 13.23
CA VAL A 269 3.70 -1.37 12.21
C VAL A 269 2.60 -0.39 11.79
N MET A 270 1.40 -0.90 11.52
CA MET A 270 0.26 -0.07 11.12
C MET A 270 -0.19 0.83 12.26
N TYR A 271 -0.20 0.36 13.51
CA TYR A 271 -0.48 1.17 14.70
C TYR A 271 0.51 2.33 14.84
N ALA A 272 1.82 2.05 14.79
CA ALA A 272 2.85 3.07 14.88
C ALA A 272 2.73 4.10 13.73
N SER A 273 2.49 3.62 12.51
CA SER A 273 2.27 4.47 11.33
C SER A 273 1.02 5.33 11.47
N ALA A 274 -0.08 4.78 11.98
CA ALA A 274 -1.29 5.54 12.23
C ALA A 274 -1.07 6.60 13.32
N LEU A 275 -0.42 6.24 14.43
CA LEU A 275 -0.19 7.12 15.58
C LEU A 275 0.71 8.31 15.21
N VAL A 276 1.80 8.04 14.49
CA VAL A 276 2.75 9.05 14.03
C VAL A 276 2.98 8.88 12.51
N PRO A 277 2.10 9.44 11.66
CA PRO A 277 2.21 9.24 10.21
C PRO A 277 3.53 9.69 9.60
N GLY A 278 4.24 10.66 10.19
CA GLY A 278 5.60 11.03 9.78
C GLY A 278 5.76 11.14 8.26
N VAL A 279 6.65 10.30 7.70
CA VAL A 279 6.98 10.23 6.27
C VAL A 279 5.83 9.80 5.35
N PHE A 280 4.75 9.24 5.90
CA PHE A 280 3.53 8.91 5.14
C PHE A 280 2.73 10.16 4.75
N LYS A 281 2.89 11.28 5.47
CA LYS A 281 2.31 12.57 5.06
C LYS A 281 3.08 13.13 3.88
N LYS A 282 2.40 13.94 3.06
CA LYS A 282 3.05 14.82 2.08
C LYS A 282 3.99 15.77 2.84
N VAL A 283 5.28 15.43 2.88
CA VAL A 283 6.35 16.29 3.37
C VAL A 283 6.46 17.45 2.38
N GLY A 284 6.50 18.70 2.87
CA GLY A 284 6.84 19.84 2.02
C GLY A 284 8.20 19.57 1.41
N LEU A 285 8.24 19.46 0.08
CA LEU A 285 9.47 19.45 -0.70
C LEU A 285 9.96 20.90 -0.82
#